data_AF-A0A937ZBY4-F1
#
_entry.id   AF-A0A937ZBY4-F1
#
_cell.length_a   1.000
_cell.length_b   1.000
_cell.length_c   1.000
_cell.angle_alpha   90.00
_cell.angle_beta   90.00
_cell.angle_gamma   90.00
#
_symmetry.space_group_name_H-M   'P 1'
#
loop_
_entity.id
_entity.type
_entity.pdbx_description
1 polymer ?
#
loop_
_entity_poly.entity_id
_entity_poly.type
_entity_poly.pdbx_seq_one_letter_code
_entity_poly.pdbx_strand_id
1 'polypeptide(L)'
;MMIQAIVGAFLLSFGADFHQAISPSSWGWLAGLGIIHSGLVMVAMYSTFPLLPTRRIAILNFVYPAVAILLDWSIYGRPLTPLQVAGVALIVVATLGANLGWRLPGFASKDT
;
A
#
# COMPACT_ATOMS: atom_id res chain seq x y z
N MET A 1 -16.20 -4.90 0.99
CA MET A 1 -15.67 -4.82 -0.39
C MET A 1 -16.77 -4.96 -1.45
N MET A 2 -17.67 -5.95 -1.40
CA MET A 2 -18.72 -6.12 -2.45
C MET A 2 -19.60 -4.87 -2.63
N ILE A 3 -20.13 -4.29 -1.54
CA ILE A 3 -20.96 -3.08 -1.61
C ILE A 3 -20.18 -1.89 -2.19
N GLN A 4 -18.94 -1.68 -1.75
CA GLN A 4 -18.08 -0.62 -2.27
C GLN A 4 -17.77 -0.81 -3.77
N ALA A 5 -17.51 -2.04 -4.21
CA ALA A 5 -17.25 -2.36 -5.61
C ALA A 5 -18.49 -2.11 -6.48
N ILE A 6 -19.67 -2.53 -6.01
CA ILE A 6 -20.95 -2.28 -6.69
C ILE A 6 -21.23 -0.78 -6.79
N VAL A 7 -21.05 -0.04 -5.70
CA VAL A 7 -21.24 1.42 -5.68
C VAL A 7 -20.25 2.10 -6.61
N GLY A 8 -18.97 1.72 -6.60
CA GLY A 8 -17.96 2.25 -7.51
C GLY A 8 -18.28 1.98 -8.97
N ALA A 9 -18.70 0.76 -9.31
CA ALA A 9 -19.12 0.40 -10.67
C ALA A 9 -20.34 1.21 -11.11
N PHE A 10 -21.32 1.39 -10.22
CA PHE A 10 -22.51 2.19 -10.50
C PHE A 10 -22.16 3.66 -10.74
N LEU A 11 -21.32 4.25 -9.90
CA LEU A 11 -20.89 5.65 -10.05
C LEU A 11 -20.07 5.87 -11.32
N LEU A 12 -19.17 4.96 -11.68
CA LEU A 12 -18.37 5.05 -12.90
C LEU A 12 -19.22 4.89 -14.16
N SER A 13 -20.28 4.09 -14.11
CA SER A 13 -21.22 3.88 -15.21
C SER A 13 -21.88 5.19 -15.69
N PHE A 14 -22.08 6.16 -14.78
CA PHE A 14 -22.70 7.45 -15.12
C PHE A 14 -21.86 8.31 -16.08
N GLY A 15 -20.54 8.12 -16.11
CA GLY A 15 -19.61 8.82 -17.00
C GLY A 15 -18.87 7.91 -17.98
N ALA A 16 -19.29 6.65 -18.12
CA ALA A 16 -18.61 5.66 -18.94
C ALA A 16 -18.94 5.85 -20.43
N ASP A 17 -17.91 5.83 -21.27
CA ASP A 17 -18.08 5.75 -22.72
C ASP A 17 -18.19 4.28 -23.16
N PHE A 18 -19.43 3.82 -23.39
CA PHE A 18 -19.72 2.45 -23.79
C PHE A 18 -19.38 2.14 -25.26
N HIS A 19 -19.01 3.15 -26.06
CA HIS A 19 -18.60 2.96 -27.45
C HIS A 19 -17.10 2.68 -27.59
N GLN A 20 -16.32 2.83 -26.52
CA GLN A 20 -14.89 2.55 -26.55
C GLN A 20 -14.63 1.04 -26.63
N ALA A 21 -13.87 0.62 -27.64
CA ALA A 21 -13.45 -0.77 -27.77
C ALA A 21 -12.42 -1.12 -26.68
N ILE A 22 -12.79 -2.02 -25.76
CA ILE A 22 -11.90 -2.52 -24.70
C ILE A 22 -11.11 -3.71 -25.23
N SER A 23 -9.78 -3.65 -25.15
CA SER A 23 -8.91 -4.78 -25.51
C SER A 23 -9.21 -6.02 -24.65
N PRO A 24 -9.25 -7.24 -25.23
CA PRO A 24 -9.39 -8.48 -24.46
C PRO A 24 -8.34 -8.64 -23.35
N SER A 25 -7.14 -8.12 -23.54
CA SER A 25 -6.06 -8.17 -22.52
C SER A 25 -6.38 -7.34 -21.27
N SER A 26 -7.18 -6.26 -21.39
CA SER A 26 -7.57 -5.42 -20.26
C SER A 26 -8.43 -6.20 -19.26
N TRP A 27 -9.26 -7.14 -19.72
CA TRP A 27 -10.03 -8.03 -18.85
C TRP A 27 -9.14 -8.97 -18.04
N GLY A 28 -8.05 -9.45 -18.64
CA GLY A 28 -7.03 -10.25 -17.94
C GLY A 28 -6.36 -9.45 -16.83
N TRP A 29 -5.98 -8.20 -17.08
CA TRP A 29 -5.42 -7.31 -16.07
C TRP A 29 -6.43 -6.97 -14.95
N LEU A 30 -7.70 -6.73 -15.30
CA LEU A 30 -8.77 -6.50 -14.32
C LEU A 30 -8.98 -7.72 -13.41
N ALA A 31 -9.06 -8.92 -14.00
CA ALA A 31 -9.17 -10.17 -13.25
C ALA A 31 -7.94 -10.40 -12.37
N GLY A 32 -6.74 -10.17 -12.90
CA GLY A 32 -5.47 -10.28 -12.16
C GLY A 32 -5.41 -9.35 -10.97
N LEU A 33 -5.69 -8.05 -11.15
CA LEU A 33 -5.73 -7.07 -10.06
C LEU A 33 -6.81 -7.43 -9.03
N GLY A 34 -8.01 -7.83 -9.46
CA GLY A 34 -9.09 -8.23 -8.54
C GLY A 34 -8.72 -9.46 -7.72
N ILE A 35 -8.29 -10.54 -8.37
CA ILE A 35 -7.98 -11.81 -7.71
C ILE A 35 -6.73 -11.69 -6.84
N ILE A 36 -5.64 -11.15 -7.38
CA ILE A 36 -4.36 -11.09 -6.69
C ILE A 36 -4.42 -10.03 -5.59
N HIS A 37 -4.76 -8.79 -5.93
CA HIS A 37 -4.65 -7.68 -4.98
C HIS A 37 -5.83 -7.61 -4.00
N SER A 38 -7.06 -7.85 -4.44
CA SER A 38 -8.23 -7.76 -3.55
C SER A 38 -8.61 -9.09 -2.91
N GLY A 39 -8.41 -10.22 -3.60
CA GLY A 39 -8.70 -11.55 -3.07
C GLY A 39 -7.55 -12.11 -2.23
N LEU A 40 -6.47 -12.50 -2.92
CA LEU A 40 -5.38 -13.28 -2.35
C LEU A 40 -4.61 -12.50 -1.26
N VAL A 41 -4.21 -11.26 -1.55
CA VAL A 41 -3.51 -10.41 -0.58
C VAL A 41 -4.36 -10.21 0.67
N MET A 42 -5.68 -9.99 0.55
CA MET A 42 -6.55 -9.83 1.73
C MET A 42 -6.68 -11.13 2.52
N VAL A 43 -6.84 -12.29 1.88
CA VAL A 43 -6.87 -13.58 2.59
C VAL A 43 -5.57 -13.80 3.38
N ALA A 44 -4.42 -13.56 2.74
CA ALA A 44 -3.12 -13.64 3.39
C ALA A 44 -3.01 -12.65 4.56
N MET A 45 -3.46 -11.41 4.35
CA MET A 45 -3.48 -10.37 5.38
C MET A 45 -4.33 -10.77 6.59
N TYR A 46 -5.59 -11.16 6.38
CA TYR A 46 -6.47 -11.60 7.47
C TYR A 46 -5.97 -12.85 8.18
N SER A 47 -5.31 -13.77 7.47
CA SER A 47 -4.71 -14.96 8.08
C SER A 47 -3.49 -14.65 8.96
N THR A 48 -2.77 -13.56 8.65
CA THR A 48 -1.54 -13.17 9.37
C THR A 48 -1.78 -12.09 10.43
N PHE A 49 -2.90 -11.38 10.38
CA PHE A 49 -3.28 -10.35 11.35
C PHE A 49 -3.29 -10.83 12.81
N PRO A 50 -3.82 -12.02 13.14
CA PRO A 50 -3.73 -12.55 14.50
C PRO A 50 -2.31 -12.90 14.95
N LEU A 51 -1.38 -13.09 13.99
CA LEU A 51 -0.01 -13.55 14.25
C LEU A 51 0.98 -12.40 14.44
N LEU A 52 0.57 -11.16 14.17
CA LEU A 52 1.46 -9.99 14.13
C LEU A 52 1.04 -8.95 15.18
N PRO A 53 1.94 -8.55 16.10
CA PRO A 53 1.69 -7.41 16.98
C PRO A 53 1.42 -6.14 16.16
N THR A 54 0.47 -5.31 16.58
CA THR A 54 0.08 -4.04 15.90
C THR A 54 1.28 -3.17 15.51
N ARG A 55 2.33 -3.15 16.34
CA ARG A 55 3.59 -2.43 16.06
C ARG A 55 4.26 -2.91 14.77
N ARG A 56 4.27 -4.21 14.47
CA ARG A 56 4.89 -4.75 13.26
C ARG A 56 4.11 -4.39 12.00
N ILE A 57 2.79 -4.38 12.06
CA ILE A 57 1.92 -3.95 10.96
C ILE A 57 2.21 -2.49 10.60
N ALA A 58 2.36 -1.61 11.61
CA ALA A 58 2.72 -0.21 11.39
C ALA A 58 4.09 -0.06 10.69
N ILE A 59 5.11 -0.79 11.14
CA ILE A 59 6.45 -0.77 10.52
C ILE A 59 6.37 -1.22 9.06
N LEU A 60 5.64 -2.30 8.75
CA LEU A 60 5.48 -2.80 7.38
C LEU A 60 4.78 -1.78 6.47
N ASN A 61 3.77 -1.07 7.00
CA ASN A 61 3.10 0.01 6.25
C ASN A 61 4.05 1.17 5.93
N PHE A 62 4.98 1.52 6.84
CA PHE A 62 5.98 2.54 6.55
C PHE A 62 6.99 2.10 5.49
N VAL A 63 7.33 0.81 5.43
CA VAL A 63 8.26 0.25 4.43
C VAL A 63 7.63 0.18 3.03
N TYR A 64 6.31 -0.02 2.93
CA TYR A 64 5.62 -0.20 1.66
C TYR A 64 5.89 0.92 0.61
N PRO A 65 5.76 2.22 0.93
CA PRO A 65 6.11 3.29 -0.01
C PRO A 65 7.58 3.28 -0.46
N ALA A 66 8.51 2.92 0.43
CA ALA A 66 9.92 2.83 0.07
C ALA A 66 10.16 1.73 -0.96
N VAL A 67 9.56 0.55 -0.75
CA VAL A 67 9.62 -0.55 -1.72
C VAL A 67 8.98 -0.16 -3.05
N ALA A 68 7.85 0.53 -3.04
CA ALA A 68 7.20 1.02 -4.26
C ALA A 68 8.11 1.95 -5.07
N ILE A 69 8.75 2.93 -4.42
CA ILE A 69 9.70 3.86 -5.08
C ILE A 69 10.91 3.12 -5.64
N LEU A 70 11.45 2.14 -4.91
CA LEU A 70 12.58 1.33 -5.37
C LEU A 70 12.22 0.47 -6.58
N LEU A 71 11.02 -0.10 -6.60
CA LEU A 71 10.50 -0.85 -7.75
C LEU A 71 10.23 0.05 -8.95
N ASP A 72 9.69 1.26 -8.73
CA ASP A 72 9.49 2.26 -9.77
C ASP A 72 10.81 2.69 -10.43
N TRP A 73 11.86 2.88 -9.63
CA TRP A 73 13.19 3.17 -10.15
C TRP A 73 13.82 1.98 -10.88
N SER A 74 13.76 0.78 -10.29
CA SER A 74 14.47 -0.40 -10.83
C SER A 74 13.77 -1.03 -12.05
N ILE A 75 12.43 -1.10 -12.06
CA ILE A 75 11.65 -1.73 -13.13
C ILE A 75 11.33 -0.71 -14.23
N TYR A 76 10.95 0.50 -13.86
CA TYR A 76 10.45 1.51 -14.82
C TYR A 76 11.48 2.59 -15.15
N GLY A 77 12.67 2.56 -14.54
CA GLY A 77 13.76 3.49 -14.85
C GLY A 77 13.46 4.95 -14.50
N ARG A 78 12.46 5.22 -13.63
CA ARG A 78 12.06 6.59 -13.32
C ARG A 78 13.14 7.31 -12.52
N PRO A 79 13.57 8.53 -12.90
CA PRO A 79 14.58 9.26 -12.15
C PRO A 79 14.03 9.63 -10.76
N LEU A 80 14.79 9.27 -9.73
CA LEU A 80 14.44 9.55 -8.34
C LEU A 80 14.62 11.04 -8.08
N THR A 81 13.57 11.71 -7.64
CA THR A 81 13.66 13.10 -7.20
C THR A 81 14.41 13.18 -5.86
N PRO A 82 15.15 14.26 -5.59
CA PRO A 82 15.82 14.44 -4.29
C PRO A 82 14.87 14.31 -3.10
N LEU A 83 13.61 14.75 -3.24
CA LEU A 83 12.58 14.64 -2.22
C LEU A 83 12.16 13.18 -1.97
N GLN A 84 12.06 12.35 -3.01
CA GLN A 84 11.79 10.92 -2.86
C GLN A 84 12.92 10.21 -2.12
N VAL A 85 14.18 10.54 -2.43
CA VAL A 85 15.34 9.97 -1.73
C VAL A 85 15.31 10.35 -0.25
N ALA A 86 15.03 11.62 0.06
CA ALA A 86 14.87 12.08 1.44
C ALA A 86 13.72 11.36 2.17
N GLY A 87 12.58 11.16 1.48
CA GLY A 87 11.44 10.42 2.01
C GLY A 87 11.77 8.95 2.31
N VAL A 88 12.47 8.27 1.39
CA VAL A 88 12.92 6.88 1.59
C VAL A 88 13.91 6.80 2.76
N ALA A 89 14.86 7.73 2.87
CA ALA A 89 15.79 7.78 3.99
C ALA A 89 15.05 7.96 5.32
N LEU A 90 14.06 8.85 5.38
CA LEU A 90 13.25 9.08 6.58
C LEU A 90 12.45 7.83 6.97
N ILE A 91 11.85 7.13 6.01
CA ILE A 91 11.16 5.85 6.22
C ILE A 91 12.10 4.82 6.83
N VAL A 92 13.31 4.68 6.29
CA VAL A 92 14.32 3.74 6.78
C VAL A 92 14.70 4.07 8.22
N VAL A 93 14.99 5.34 8.52
CA VAL A 93 15.33 5.79 9.88
C VAL A 93 14.18 5.54 10.86
N ALA A 94 12.95 5.88 10.50
CA ALA A 94 11.77 5.66 11.34
C ALA A 94 11.52 4.16 11.59
N THR A 95 11.67 3.33 10.56
CA THR A 95 11.53 1.87 10.63
C THR A 95 12.61 1.25 11.52
N LEU A 96 13.88 1.66 11.36
CA LEU A 96 14.97 1.21 12.22
C LEU A 96 14.76 1.66 13.67
N GLY A 97 14.38 2.91 13.90
CA GLY A 97 14.11 3.42 15.24
C GLY A 97 12.97 2.67 15.93
N ALA A 98 11.91 2.35 15.20
CA ALA A 98 10.78 1.58 15.71
C ALA A 98 11.15 0.11 16.00
N ASN A 99 12.03 -0.50 15.19
CA ASN A 99 12.51 -1.88 15.36
C ASN A 99 13.50 -1.99 16.54
N LEU A 100 14.46 -1.06 16.64
CA LEU A 100 15.45 -0.97 17.71
C LEU A 100 14.87 -0.45 19.03
N GLY A 101 13.59 -0.05 19.05
CA GLY A 101 12.90 0.38 20.26
C GLY A 101 13.36 1.73 20.78
N TRP A 102 13.79 2.66 19.91
CA TRP A 102 14.09 4.03 20.29
C TRP A 102 12.88 4.64 21.01
N ARG A 103 13.01 4.82 22.33
CA ARG A 103 12.03 5.54 23.14
C ARG A 103 12.42 7.01 23.05
N LEU A 104 11.67 7.80 22.29
CA LEU A 104 11.82 9.26 22.33
C LEU A 104 11.55 9.72 23.77
N PRO A 105 12.53 10.29 24.49
CA PRO A 105 12.34 10.80 25.83
C PRO A 105 11.51 12.09 25.71
N GLY A 106 10.18 11.98 25.75
CA GLY A 106 9.30 13.15 25.59
C GLY A 106 7.80 12.89 25.66
N PHE A 107 7.32 11.66 25.43
CA PHE A 107 5.91 11.29 25.62
C PHE A 107 5.68 10.53 26.93
N ALA A 108 6.29 11.01 28.02
CA ALA A 108 5.78 10.70 29.34
C ALA A 108 4.54 11.58 29.54
N SER A 109 3.36 11.05 29.23
CA SER A 109 2.14 11.58 29.82
C SER A 109 2.35 11.49 31.33
N LYS A 110 2.58 12.62 31.98
CA LYS A 110 2.00 12.82 33.30
C LYS A 110 0.53 12.51 33.10
N ASP A 111 0.02 11.47 33.73
CA ASP A 111 -1.26 11.53 34.41
C ASP A 111 -1.25 10.46 35.51
N THR A 112 -1.55 11.00 36.69
CA THR A 112 -1.70 10.44 38.03
C THR A 112 -2.77 9.37 38.15
#